data_AF-A0A7S2KU47-F1
#
_entry.id   AF-A0A7S2KU47-F1
#
_cell.length_a   1.000
_cell.length_b   1.000
_cell.length_c   1.000
_cell.angle_alpha   90.00
_cell.angle_beta   90.00
_cell.angle_gamma   90.00
#
_symmetry.space_group_name_H-M   'P 1'
#
loop_
_entity.id
_entity.type
_entity.pdbx_description
1 polymer ?
#
loop_
_entity_poly.entity_id
_entity_poly.type
_entity_poly.pdbx_seq_one_letter_code
_entity_poly.pdbx_strand_id
1 'polypeptide(L)'
;QPNRPYVTGDKFSGDGDGWRVGVLGEEGTMVDMTRFIKLPVSERLRLEADRHESGAKIAEVGFDPETGEWYYLTMRPDKIASNHISTVLGTLLELAECLGTNELRYRMNITSGGRDTYRKDTRAMQKQLLDHQRKQLKSEDQGKNGRR
;
A
#
# COMPACT_ATOMS: atom_id res chain seq x y z
N GLN A 1 34.71 22.86 2.30
CA GLN A 1 33.61 23.17 3.24
C GLN A 1 32.52 22.13 3.02
N PRO A 2 31.98 21.43 4.02
CA PRO A 2 30.92 20.45 3.78
C PRO A 2 29.55 21.15 3.68
N ASN A 3 28.82 20.81 2.62
CA ASN A 3 27.46 21.27 2.31
C ASN A 3 26.51 21.02 3.50
N ARG A 4 25.87 22.09 3.99
CA ARG A 4 24.74 22.01 4.93
C ARG A 4 23.44 21.85 4.12
N PRO A 5 22.68 20.74 4.19
CA PRO A 5 21.47 20.58 3.39
C PRO A 5 20.21 21.13 4.08
N TYR A 6 20.33 21.99 5.10
CA TYR A 6 19.18 22.49 5.84
C TYR A 6 19.04 24.00 5.66
N VAL A 7 18.37 24.39 4.58
CA VAL A 7 17.66 25.67 4.55
C VAL A 7 16.25 25.40 5.06
N THR A 8 16.10 25.49 6.38
CA THR A 8 14.84 25.81 7.03
C THR A 8 14.44 27.22 6.64
N GLY A 9 13.38 27.38 5.87
CA GLY A 9 12.82 28.69 5.59
C GLY A 9 11.86 28.70 4.43
N ASP A 10 10.64 28.21 4.66
CA ASP A 10 9.49 28.95 4.15
C ASP A 10 8.26 28.72 5.03
N LYS A 11 7.85 29.80 5.70
CA LYS A 11 6.54 29.94 6.31
C LYS A 11 5.53 30.08 5.18
N PHE A 12 4.93 28.98 4.76
CA PHE A 12 3.73 29.02 3.92
C PHE A 12 2.50 29.09 4.82
N SER A 13 1.82 30.23 4.76
CA SER A 13 0.57 30.53 5.48
C SER A 13 -0.65 29.95 4.77
N GLY A 14 -1.56 29.33 5.55
CA GLY A 14 -2.99 29.23 5.21
C GLY A 14 -3.56 27.82 5.02
N ASP A 15 -4.19 27.29 6.08
CA ASP A 15 -5.32 26.35 6.09
C ASP A 15 -5.18 24.93 5.51
N GLY A 16 -4.30 24.14 6.12
CA GLY A 16 -4.38 22.68 6.07
C GLY A 16 -3.46 22.06 7.10
N ASP A 17 -4.03 21.52 8.18
CA ASP A 17 -3.36 20.83 9.30
C ASP A 17 -2.78 19.46 8.87
N GLY A 18 -1.98 19.49 7.81
CA GLY A 18 -1.46 18.35 7.08
C GLY A 18 0.05 18.29 7.14
N TRP A 19 0.57 17.12 7.49
CA TRP A 19 1.99 16.82 7.44
C TRP A 19 2.48 16.88 6.01
N ARG A 20 3.59 17.59 5.76
CA ARG A 20 4.25 17.55 4.46
C ARG A 20 5.11 16.29 4.36
N VAL A 21 4.85 15.50 3.32
CA VAL A 21 5.59 14.28 3.00
C VAL A 21 6.44 14.56 1.77
N GLY A 22 7.72 14.23 1.83
CA GLY A 22 8.63 14.46 0.72
C GLY A 22 9.66 13.34 0.58
N VAL A 23 10.13 13.19 -0.66
CA VAL A 23 11.18 12.24 -1.03
C VAL A 23 12.29 12.97 -1.77
N LEU A 24 13.46 12.34 -1.90
CA LEU A 24 14.61 12.98 -2.53
C LEU A 24 14.46 12.93 -4.06
N GLY A 25 14.59 14.07 -4.72
CA GLY A 25 14.62 14.19 -6.17
C GLY A 25 16.04 14.29 -6.73
N GLU A 26 16.11 14.57 -8.03
CA GLU A 26 17.39 14.79 -8.72
C GLU A 26 18.10 16.03 -8.17
N GLU A 27 19.43 16.02 -8.22
CA GLU A 27 20.28 17.14 -7.80
C GLU A 27 20.04 17.61 -6.35
N GLY A 28 19.49 16.74 -5.49
CA GLY A 28 19.18 17.07 -4.09
C GLY A 28 17.90 17.89 -3.91
N THR A 29 17.08 18.01 -4.95
CA THR A 29 15.74 18.60 -4.83
C THR A 29 14.83 17.75 -3.94
N MET A 30 13.77 18.34 -3.41
CA MET A 30 12.74 17.62 -2.66
C MET A 30 11.47 17.52 -3.51
N VAL A 31 10.97 16.30 -3.69
CA VAL A 31 9.70 16.04 -4.37
C VAL A 31 8.60 15.95 -3.33
N ASP A 32 7.60 16.83 -3.42
CA ASP A 32 6.44 16.84 -2.53
C ASP A 32 5.46 15.70 -2.89
N MET A 33 5.24 14.82 -1.93
CA MET A 33 4.37 13.64 -2.04
C MET A 33 3.10 13.77 -1.18
N THR A 34 2.88 14.92 -0.53
CA THR A 34 1.80 15.15 0.45
C THR A 34 0.40 14.85 -0.11
N ARG A 35 0.19 15.09 -1.41
CA ARG A 35 -1.12 14.82 -2.05
C ARG A 35 -1.39 13.33 -2.27
N PHE A 36 -0.33 12.52 -2.35
CA PHE A 36 -0.38 11.11 -2.75
C PHE A 36 -0.27 10.15 -1.56
N ILE A 37 0.45 10.54 -0.51
CA ILE A 37 0.62 9.75 0.71
C ILE A 37 -0.30 10.33 1.78
N LYS A 38 -1.39 9.62 2.05
CA LYS A 38 -2.38 10.00 3.07
C LYS A 38 -2.54 8.87 4.07
N LEU A 39 -2.05 9.11 5.28
CA LEU A 39 -2.25 8.19 6.40
C LEU A 39 -3.64 8.39 7.00
N PRO A 40 -4.35 7.31 7.36
CA PRO A 40 -5.49 7.38 8.26
C PRO A 40 -5.14 8.09 9.57
N VAL A 41 -6.15 8.66 10.24
CA VAL A 41 -5.95 9.44 11.47
C VAL A 41 -5.22 8.63 12.55
N SER A 42 -5.55 7.36 12.71
CA SER A 42 -4.89 6.46 13.67
C SER A 42 -3.39 6.34 13.40
N GLU A 43 -3.01 6.14 12.14
CA GLU A 43 -1.61 5.99 11.72
C GLU A 43 -0.84 7.30 11.84
N ARG A 44 -1.50 8.43 11.55
CA ARG A 44 -0.92 9.77 11.75
C ARG A 44 -0.59 10.03 13.22
N LEU A 45 -1.49 9.67 14.15
CA LEU A 45 -1.28 9.83 15.58
C LEU A 45 -0.15 8.94 16.10
N ARG A 46 -0.05 7.70 15.60
CA ARG A 46 1.08 6.80 15.92
C ARG A 46 2.40 7.38 15.47
N LEU A 47 2.48 7.84 14.21
CA LEU A 47 3.67 8.50 13.68
C LEU A 47 4.08 9.72 14.51
N GLU A 48 3.10 10.55 14.91
CA GLU A 48 3.36 11.75 15.69
C GLU A 48 3.95 11.43 17.08
N ALA A 49 3.41 10.42 17.76
CA ALA A 49 3.92 9.96 19.04
C ALA A 49 5.38 9.47 18.92
N ASP A 50 5.66 8.59 17.96
CA ASP A 50 6.98 8.00 17.77
C ASP A 50 8.00 9.05 17.28
N ARG A 51 7.56 10.03 16.48
CA ARG A 51 8.37 11.18 16.07
C ARG A 51 8.74 12.05 17.27
N HIS A 52 7.78 12.31 18.16
CA HIS A 52 8.04 13.11 19.36
C HIS A 52 9.04 12.42 20.29
N GLU A 53 8.95 11.10 20.44
CA GLU A 53 9.87 10.31 21.26
C GLU A 53 11.28 10.22 20.65
N SER A 54 11.39 9.88 19.36
CA SER A 54 12.68 9.63 18.70
C SER A 54 13.40 10.89 18.21
N GLY A 55 12.66 11.99 17.96
CA GLY A 55 13.15 13.18 17.28
C GLY A 55 13.50 12.95 15.79
N ALA A 56 13.26 11.76 15.25
CA ALA A 56 13.57 11.42 13.88
C ALA A 56 12.66 12.17 12.89
N LYS A 57 13.11 12.32 11.65
CA LYS A 57 12.37 13.03 10.60
C LYS A 57 11.94 12.14 9.43
N ILE A 58 12.47 10.93 9.37
CA ILE A 58 12.20 9.97 8.31
C ILE A 58 11.38 8.85 8.91
N ALA A 59 10.28 8.52 8.26
CA ALA A 59 9.40 7.43 8.62
C ALA A 59 9.34 6.42 7.48
N GLU A 60 9.11 5.17 7.84
CA GLU A 60 8.76 4.11 6.91
C GLU A 60 7.23 3.97 6.88
N VAL A 61 6.69 3.94 5.67
CA VAL A 61 5.27 3.78 5.40
C VAL A 61 5.07 2.69 4.38
N GLY A 62 3.97 1.95 4.51
CA GLY A 62 3.55 0.91 3.60
C GLY A 62 2.26 1.31 2.91
N PHE A 63 2.00 0.68 1.77
CA PHE A 63 0.76 0.83 1.02
C PHE A 63 0.12 -0.55 0.88
N ASP A 64 -1.15 -0.66 1.25
CA ASP A 64 -1.93 -1.86 1.05
C ASP A 64 -2.69 -1.74 -0.30
N PRO A 65 -2.33 -2.54 -1.32
CA PRO A 65 -2.97 -2.47 -2.63
C PRO A 65 -4.41 -3.01 -2.63
N GLU A 66 -4.81 -3.82 -1.64
CA GLU A 66 -6.18 -4.34 -1.56
C GLU A 66 -7.17 -3.27 -1.08
N THR A 67 -6.76 -2.46 -0.10
CA THR A 67 -7.59 -1.40 0.49
C THR A 67 -7.31 -0.02 -0.13
N GLY A 68 -6.13 0.17 -0.71
CA GLY A 68 -5.66 1.46 -1.21
C GLY A 68 -5.20 2.42 -0.11
N GLU A 69 -4.97 1.93 1.11
CA GLU A 69 -4.60 2.73 2.26
C GLU A 69 -3.09 2.71 2.54
N TRP A 70 -2.56 3.86 2.97
CA TRP A 70 -1.22 3.95 3.51
C TRP A 70 -1.24 3.67 5.02
N TYR A 71 -0.20 3.01 5.51
CA TYR A 71 -0.03 2.76 6.95
C TYR A 71 1.39 3.08 7.39
N TYR A 72 1.54 3.42 8.65
CA TYR A 72 2.81 3.77 9.28
C TYR A 72 3.45 2.52 9.90
N LEU A 73 4.75 2.33 9.63
CA LEU A 73 5.51 1.22 10.21
C LEU A 73 6.35 1.69 11.39
N THR A 74 7.30 2.60 11.16
CA THR A 74 8.26 3.01 12.18
C THR A 74 9.01 4.29 11.80
N MET A 75 9.58 4.97 12.79
CA MET A 75 10.57 6.02 12.57
C MET A 75 11.93 5.39 12.21
N ARG A 76 12.67 6.06 11.33
CA ARG A 76 13.97 5.62 10.81
C ARG A 76 15.08 6.57 11.25
N PRO A 77 15.47 6.60 12.54
CA PRO A 77 16.55 7.45 13.03
C PRO A 77 17.91 7.08 12.43
N ASP A 78 18.04 5.86 11.90
CA ASP A 78 19.21 5.37 11.18
C ASP A 78 19.41 6.06 9.82
N LYS A 79 18.34 6.61 9.24
CA LYS A 79 18.40 7.24 7.92
C LYS A 79 18.73 8.73 8.04
N ILE A 80 19.64 9.17 7.18
CA ILE A 80 19.99 10.60 7.03
C ILE A 80 19.19 11.29 5.93
N ALA A 81 18.58 10.52 5.02
CA ALA A 81 17.77 11.00 3.90
C ALA A 81 16.63 10.04 3.57
N SER A 82 15.54 10.58 3.02
CA SER A 82 14.46 9.79 2.43
C SER A 82 14.94 9.03 1.19
N ASN A 83 14.15 8.05 0.74
CA ASN A 83 14.44 7.36 -0.52
C ASN A 83 14.41 8.35 -1.71
N HIS A 84 15.15 8.02 -2.77
CA HIS A 84 15.07 8.74 -4.04
C HIS A 84 13.74 8.48 -4.74
N ILE A 85 13.22 9.46 -5.49
CA ILE A 85 11.94 9.37 -6.19
C ILE A 85 11.89 8.17 -7.13
N SER A 86 12.99 7.83 -7.82
CA SER A 86 13.08 6.66 -8.69
C SER A 86 12.81 5.35 -7.93
N THR A 87 13.31 5.22 -6.70
CA THR A 87 13.06 4.04 -5.86
C THR A 87 11.59 3.97 -5.48
N VAL A 88 11.00 5.12 -5.09
CA VAL A 88 9.59 5.19 -4.70
C VAL A 88 8.68 4.85 -5.87
N LEU A 89 8.95 5.39 -7.07
CA LEU A 89 8.21 5.07 -8.29
C LEU A 89 8.33 3.60 -8.68
N GLY A 90 9.53 3.00 -8.55
CA GLY A 90 9.73 1.58 -8.78
C GLY A 90 8.84 0.72 -7.89
N THR A 91 8.86 0.98 -6.58
CA THR A 91 8.00 0.26 -5.62
C THR A 91 6.51 0.48 -5.89
N LEU A 92 6.09 1.69 -6.27
CA LEU A 92 4.69 1.96 -6.62
C LEU A 92 4.25 1.23 -7.89
N LEU A 93 5.12 1.10 -8.90
CA LEU A 93 4.84 0.32 -10.10
C LEU A 93 4.71 -1.17 -9.78
N GLU A 94 5.60 -1.71 -8.97
CA GLU A 94 5.53 -3.10 -8.49
C GLU A 94 4.20 -3.37 -7.75
N LEU A 95 3.80 -2.46 -6.87
CA LEU A 95 2.52 -2.54 -6.16
C LEU A 95 1.33 -2.41 -7.11
N ALA A 96 1.40 -1.55 -8.14
CA ALA A 96 0.36 -1.37 -9.13
C ALA A 96 0.17 -2.60 -10.04
N GLU A 97 1.23 -3.37 -10.30
CA GLU A 97 1.11 -4.67 -10.97
C GLU A 97 0.35 -5.69 -10.11
N CYS A 98 0.41 -5.54 -8.78
CA CYS A 98 -0.34 -6.31 -7.78
C CYS A 98 -0.35 -7.83 -8.09
N LEU A 99 0.79 -8.34 -8.56
CA LEU A 99 0.87 -9.71 -9.07
C LEU A 99 0.98 -10.69 -7.90
N GLY A 100 -0.15 -11.31 -7.56
CA GLY A 100 -0.23 -12.20 -6.41
C GLY A 100 0.62 -13.46 -6.57
N THR A 101 1.09 -14.03 -5.46
CA THR A 101 1.92 -15.25 -5.47
C THR A 101 1.24 -16.42 -6.20
N ASN A 102 -0.08 -16.55 -6.10
CA ASN A 102 -0.84 -17.60 -6.79
C ASN A 102 -0.91 -17.38 -8.31
N GLU A 103 -1.04 -16.13 -8.75
CA GLU A 103 -0.99 -15.77 -10.17
C GLU A 103 0.39 -16.07 -10.75
N LEU A 104 1.45 -15.67 -10.03
CA LEU A 104 2.82 -15.96 -10.45
C LEU A 104 3.07 -17.47 -10.56
N ARG A 105 2.71 -18.23 -9.52
CA ARG A 105 2.86 -19.70 -9.53
C ARG A 105 2.06 -20.35 -10.65
N TYR A 106 0.85 -19.88 -10.93
CA TYR A 106 0.07 -20.40 -12.06
C TYR A 106 0.81 -20.14 -13.38
N ARG A 107 1.23 -18.90 -13.62
CA ARG A 107 1.86 -18.51 -14.90
C ARG A 107 3.22 -19.17 -15.12
N MET A 108 4.01 -19.36 -14.06
CA MET A 108 5.32 -20.03 -14.13
C MET A 108 5.21 -21.53 -14.43
N ASN A 109 4.04 -22.14 -14.21
CA ASN A 109 3.78 -23.54 -14.53
C ASN A 109 3.14 -23.74 -15.91
N ILE A 110 2.92 -22.67 -16.68
CA ILE A 110 2.43 -22.80 -18.06
C ILE A 110 3.56 -23.40 -18.91
N THR A 111 3.33 -24.58 -19.48
CA THR A 111 4.26 -25.23 -20.40
C THR A 111 4.45 -24.39 -21.67
N SER A 112 5.62 -24.49 -22.30
CA SER A 112 5.89 -23.82 -23.59
C SER A 112 4.78 -24.07 -24.62
N GLY A 113 4.20 -23.00 -25.16
CA GLY A 113 3.05 -23.06 -26.10
C GLY A 113 1.68 -23.12 -25.43
N GLY A 114 1.62 -23.20 -24.10
CA GLY A 114 0.39 -23.08 -23.32
C GLY A 114 -0.17 -21.65 -23.32
N ARG A 115 -1.49 -21.52 -23.20
CA ARG A 115 -2.17 -20.22 -23.08
C ARG A 115 -2.26 -19.82 -21.61
N ASP A 116 -2.04 -18.54 -21.32
CA ASP A 116 -2.36 -17.97 -20.01
C ASP A 116 -3.87 -17.87 -19.83
N THR A 117 -4.41 -18.71 -18.95
CA THR A 117 -5.82 -18.77 -18.59
C THR A 117 -6.09 -18.46 -17.12
N TYR A 118 -5.13 -17.90 -16.37
CA TYR A 118 -5.24 -17.70 -14.92
C TYR A 118 -6.53 -17.01 -14.49
N ARG A 119 -6.83 -15.87 -15.14
CA ARG A 119 -8.02 -15.06 -14.84
C ARG A 119 -9.32 -15.81 -15.15
N LYS A 120 -9.33 -16.61 -16.22
CA LYS A 120 -10.49 -17.39 -16.62
C LYS A 120 -10.76 -18.52 -15.61
N ASP A 121 -9.72 -19.25 -15.23
CA ASP A 121 -9.83 -20.40 -14.33
C ASP A 121 -10.20 -19.96 -12.91
N THR A 122 -9.58 -18.88 -12.43
CA THR A 122 -9.89 -18.30 -11.11
C THR A 122 -11.34 -17.86 -11.02
N ARG A 123 -11.87 -17.16 -12.05
CA ARG A 123 -13.28 -16.77 -12.10
C ARG A 123 -14.22 -17.97 -12.15
N ALA A 124 -13.85 -19.02 -12.89
CA ALA A 124 -14.65 -20.24 -12.95
C ALA A 124 -14.72 -20.95 -11.59
N MET A 125 -13.60 -21.07 -10.88
CA MET A 125 -13.55 -21.67 -9.54
C MET A 125 -14.31 -20.84 -8.51
N GLN A 126 -14.16 -19.51 -8.52
CA GLN A 126 -14.92 -18.62 -7.64
C GLN A 126 -16.43 -18.75 -7.86
N LYS A 127 -16.88 -18.85 -9.12
CA LYS A 127 -18.29 -19.08 -9.45
C LYS A 127 -18.78 -20.41 -8.87
N GLN A 128 -18.01 -21.49 -9.02
CA GLN A 128 -18.39 -22.81 -8.49
C GLN A 128 -18.52 -22.79 -6.96
N LEU A 129 -17.59 -22.12 -6.26
CA LEU A 129 -17.64 -21.98 -4.80
C LEU A 129 -18.90 -21.20 -4.35
N LEU A 130 -19.22 -20.10 -5.03
CA LEU A 130 -20.43 -19.32 -4.74
C LEU A 130 -21.71 -20.11 -5.00
N ASP A 131 -21.76 -20.86 -6.10
CA ASP A 131 -22.92 -21.71 -6.42
C ASP A 131 -23.10 -22.83 -5.39
N HIS A 132 -22.01 -23.41 -4.90
CA HIS A 132 -22.04 -24.39 -3.81
C HIS A 132 -22.55 -23.76 -2.50
N GLN A 133 -22.02 -22.60 -2.11
CA GLN A 133 -22.46 -21.88 -0.91
C GLN A 133 -23.96 -21.51 -0.98
N ARG A 134 -24.43 -21.03 -2.14
CA ARG A 134 -25.86 -20.72 -2.36
C ARG A 134 -26.75 -21.95 -2.23
N LYS A 135 -26.29 -23.12 -2.70
CA LYS A 135 -27.04 -24.38 -2.56
C LYS A 135 -27.16 -24.80 -1.11
N GLN A 136 -26.07 -24.71 -0.34
CA GLN A 136 -26.09 -25.04 1.10
C GLN A 136 -27.06 -24.16 1.88
N LEU A 137 -27.03 -22.84 1.67
CA LEU A 137 -27.94 -21.91 2.33
C LEU A 137 -29.42 -22.21 2.01
N LYS A 138 -29.73 -22.57 0.75
CA LYS A 138 -31.09 -22.96 0.36
C LYS A 138 -31.54 -24.26 1.02
N SER A 139 -30.64 -25.25 1.16
CA SER A 139 -30.98 -26.51 1.84
C SER A 139 -31.24 -26.32 3.33
N GLU A 140 -30.54 -25.38 3.99
CA GLU A 140 -30.76 -25.06 5.40
C GLU A 140 -32.10 -24.35 5.66
N ASP A 141 -32.51 -23.47 4.74
CA ASP A 141 -33.80 -22.75 4.85
C ASP A 141 -35.00 -23.69 4.65
N GLN A 142 -34.90 -24.66 3.74
CA GLN A 142 -35.95 -25.67 3.54
C GLN A 142 -36.07 -26.64 4.73
N GLY A 143 -34.96 -26.96 5.40
CA GLY A 143 -34.97 -27.79 6.60
C GLY A 143 -35.62 -27.13 7.82
N LYS A 144 -35.70 -25.79 7.86
CA LYS A 144 -36.37 -25.04 8.94
C LYS A 144 -37.86 -24.86 8.71
N ASN A 145 -38.31 -24.73 7.46
CA ASN A 145 -39.74 -24.58 7.13
C ASN A 145 -40.54 -25.89 7.16
N GLY A 146 -39.89 -27.06 7.14
CA GLY A 146 -40.56 -28.37 7.24
C GLY A 146 -40.80 -28.90 8.66
N ARG A 147 -40.49 -28.11 9.71
CA ARG A 147 -40.63 -28.50 11.13
C ARG A 147 -41.70 -27.70 11.90
N ARG A 148 -42.65 -27.07 11.19
CA ARG A 148 -43.82 -26.39 11.79
C ARG A 148 -45.10 -27.10 11.41
#